data_AF-A0A3S0BKE9-F1
#
_entry.id   AF-A0A3S0BKE9-F1
#
_cell.length_a   1.000
_cell.length_b   1.000
_cell.length_c   1.000
_cell.angle_alpha   90.00
_cell.angle_beta   90.00
_cell.angle_gamma   90.00
#
_symmetry.space_group_name_H-M   'P 1'
#
loop_
_entity.id
_entity.type
_entity.pdbx_description
1 polymer ?
#
loop_
_entity_poly.entity_id
_entity_poly.type
_entity_poly.pdbx_seq_one_letter_code
_entity_poly.pdbx_strand_id
1 'polypeptide(L)'
;MNTYKETIHKLQVTLVVLKESENYETSIRTIMQSLDEGLQFTKEHYSELLSNDNNGSDIYFFFMRFSHQFFNVMNLINVKPNASYYQRTLHLFETRQKKFVELREEAIIKASRLLGL
;
A
#
# COMPACT_ATOMS: atom_id res chain seq x y z
N MET A 1 -9.99 -14.48 -19.23
CA MET A 1 -10.65 -13.74 -18.13
C MET A 1 -10.29 -12.26 -18.33
N ASN A 2 -11.12 -11.28 -17.93
CA ASN A 2 -10.88 -9.88 -18.32
C ASN A 2 -9.87 -9.25 -17.36
N THR A 3 -8.61 -9.15 -17.80
CA THR A 3 -7.44 -8.61 -17.08
C THR A 3 -7.72 -7.29 -16.35
N TYR A 4 -8.51 -6.40 -16.97
CA TYR A 4 -8.86 -5.12 -16.36
C TYR A 4 -9.82 -5.29 -15.18
N LYS A 5 -10.83 -6.16 -15.29
CA LYS A 5 -11.77 -6.44 -14.20
C LYS A 5 -11.07 -7.03 -12.98
N GLU A 6 -10.10 -7.91 -13.20
CA GLU A 6 -9.29 -8.49 -12.11
C GLU A 6 -8.38 -7.46 -11.46
N THR A 7 -7.77 -6.57 -12.25
CA THR A 7 -6.97 -5.45 -11.74
C THR A 7 -7.80 -4.51 -10.86
N ILE A 8 -9.01 -4.18 -11.29
CA ILE A 8 -9.98 -3.41 -10.49
C ILE A 8 -10.35 -4.15 -9.21
N HIS A 9 -10.59 -5.46 -9.29
CA HIS A 9 -10.88 -6.27 -8.11
C HIS A 9 -9.72 -6.26 -7.10
N LYS A 10 -8.47 -6.41 -7.55
CA LYS A 10 -7.29 -6.31 -6.69
C LYS A 10 -7.16 -4.92 -6.05
N LEU A 11 -7.49 -3.85 -6.77
CA LEU A 11 -7.53 -2.50 -6.21
C LEU A 11 -8.63 -2.34 -5.16
N GLN A 12 -9.81 -2.93 -5.36
CA GLN A 12 -10.90 -2.94 -4.37
C GLN A 12 -10.49 -3.68 -3.09
N VAL A 13 -9.90 -4.87 -3.23
CA VAL A 13 -9.38 -5.64 -2.08
C VAL A 13 -8.35 -4.82 -1.32
N THR A 14 -7.40 -4.20 -2.04
CA THR A 14 -6.37 -3.34 -1.44
C THR A 14 -6.98 -2.14 -0.71
N LEU A 15 -8.02 -1.52 -1.27
CA LEU A 15 -8.73 -0.42 -0.62
C LEU A 15 -9.39 -0.86 0.69
N VAL A 16 -10.00 -2.05 0.73
CA VAL A 16 -10.57 -2.61 1.97
C VAL A 16 -9.49 -2.79 3.02
N VAL A 17 -8.38 -3.45 2.66
CA VAL A 17 -7.23 -3.64 3.56
C VAL A 17 -6.73 -2.31 4.10
N LEU A 18 -6.57 -1.30 3.25
CA LEU A 18 -6.13 0.03 3.67
C LEU A 18 -7.11 0.67 4.66
N LYS A 19 -8.43 0.57 4.43
CA LYS A 19 -9.46 1.14 5.32
C LYS A 19 -9.49 0.48 6.69
N GLU A 20 -9.30 -0.83 6.73
CA GLU A 20 -9.33 -1.63 7.98
C GLU A 20 -8.01 -1.55 8.77
N SER A 21 -6.94 -1.02 8.18
CA SER A 21 -5.61 -1.00 8.78
C SER A 21 -5.37 0.24 9.62
N GLU A 22 -5.48 0.16 10.94
CA GLU A 22 -5.30 1.34 11.82
C GLU A 22 -3.92 1.42 12.48
N ASN A 23 -3.31 0.27 12.77
CA ASN A 23 -2.06 0.19 13.54
C ASN A 23 -0.91 -0.29 12.66
N TYR A 24 0.17 0.48 12.63
CA TYR A 24 1.35 0.18 11.84
C TYR A 24 1.96 -1.20 12.17
N GLU A 25 2.12 -1.53 13.45
CA GLU A 25 2.82 -2.74 13.87
C GLU A 25 2.12 -4.02 13.42
N THR A 26 0.78 -4.00 13.41
CA THR A 26 -0.02 -5.17 13.03
C THR A 26 -0.40 -5.16 11.56
N SER A 27 -0.61 -4.00 10.94
CA SER A 27 -1.19 -3.90 9.60
C SER A 27 -0.18 -3.76 8.46
N ILE A 28 1.06 -3.32 8.72
CA ILE A 28 2.03 -3.01 7.65
C ILE A 28 2.32 -4.22 6.75
N ARG A 29 2.36 -5.43 7.32
CA ARG A 29 2.61 -6.67 6.56
C ARG A 29 1.44 -7.00 5.63
N THR A 30 0.21 -6.88 6.13
CA THR A 30 -1.02 -7.15 5.35
C THR A 30 -1.16 -6.16 4.19
N ILE A 31 -0.91 -4.87 4.42
CA ILE A 31 -0.91 -3.86 3.36
C ILE A 31 0.14 -4.20 2.29
N MET A 32 1.37 -4.53 2.72
CA MET A 32 2.46 -4.85 1.82
C MET A 32 2.18 -6.10 0.98
N GLN A 33 1.55 -7.12 1.57
CA GLN A 33 1.12 -8.30 0.83
C GLN A 33 0.05 -7.96 -0.22
N SER A 34 -0.99 -7.20 0.15
CA SER A 34 -2.04 -6.81 -0.79
C SER A 34 -1.50 -5.96 -1.96
N LEU A 35 -0.54 -5.07 -1.68
CA LEU A 35 0.11 -4.25 -2.69
C LEU A 35 1.00 -5.09 -3.63
N ASP A 36 1.77 -6.04 -3.09
CA ASP A 36 2.61 -6.93 -3.90
C ASP A 36 1.77 -7.84 -4.80
N GLU A 37 0.68 -8.41 -4.28
CA GLU A 37 -0.26 -9.21 -5.07
C GLU A 37 -0.87 -8.41 -6.25
N GLY A 38 -1.25 -7.15 -6.00
CA GLY A 38 -1.73 -6.26 -7.06
C GLY A 38 -0.62 -5.90 -8.06
N LEU A 39 0.60 -5.72 -7.59
CA LEU A 39 1.73 -5.35 -8.44
C LEU A 39 2.20 -6.49 -9.35
N GLN A 40 2.32 -7.71 -8.82
CA GLN A 40 2.71 -8.89 -9.60
C GLN A 40 1.78 -9.08 -10.81
N PHE A 41 0.47 -9.00 -10.56
CA PHE A 41 -0.54 -9.16 -11.60
C PHE A 41 -0.50 -8.04 -12.64
N THR A 42 -0.40 -6.79 -12.19
CA THR A 42 -0.40 -5.64 -13.11
C THR A 42 0.87 -5.55 -13.95
N LYS A 43 2.01 -6.04 -13.45
CA LYS A 43 3.28 -6.08 -14.20
C LYS A 43 3.22 -7.07 -15.36
N GLU A 44 2.68 -8.27 -15.13
CA GLU A 44 2.53 -9.30 -16.16
C GLU A 44 1.66 -8.82 -17.34
N HIS A 45 0.68 -7.97 -17.05
CA HIS A 45 -0.32 -7.55 -18.03
C HIS A 45 -0.29 -6.05 -18.33
N TYR A 46 0.82 -5.38 -18.04
CA TYR A 46 0.94 -3.92 -18.15
C TYR A 46 0.66 -3.40 -19.57
N SER A 47 1.10 -4.13 -20.60
CA SER A 47 0.82 -3.81 -22.01
C SER A 47 -0.67 -3.84 -22.34
N GLU A 48 -1.41 -4.82 -21.81
CA GLU A 48 -2.86 -4.93 -21.98
C GLU A 48 -3.61 -3.82 -21.23
N LEU A 49 -3.13 -3.47 -20.03
CA LEU A 49 -3.67 -2.36 -19.23
C LEU A 49 -3.44 -0.99 -19.88
N LEU A 50 -2.33 -0.81 -20.59
CA LEU A 50 -2.03 0.40 -21.37
C LEU A 50 -2.92 0.52 -22.61
N SER A 51 -3.27 -0.60 -23.24
CA SER A 51 -4.07 -0.62 -24.47
C SER A 51 -5.55 -0.33 -24.24
N ASN A 52 -6.02 -0.48 -23.00
CA ASN A 52 -7.37 -0.09 -22.60
C ASN A 52 -7.32 1.35 -22.07
N ASP A 53 -8.01 2.29 -22.73
CA ASP A 53 -8.16 3.72 -22.35
C ASP A 53 -8.71 3.96 -20.92
N ASN A 54 -8.95 2.92 -20.12
CA ASN A 54 -9.58 2.93 -18.81
C ASN A 54 -8.55 2.91 -17.67
N ASN A 55 -7.77 3.97 -17.46
CA ASN A 55 -6.93 4.18 -16.26
C ASN A 55 -6.00 3.00 -15.83
N GLY A 56 -5.74 2.01 -16.69
CA GLY A 56 -5.03 0.77 -16.31
C GLY A 56 -3.57 1.05 -15.92
N SER A 57 -2.95 1.99 -16.64
CA SER A 57 -1.62 2.51 -16.31
C SER A 57 -1.59 3.20 -14.94
N ASP A 58 -2.62 3.98 -14.59
CA ASP A 58 -2.71 4.65 -13.29
C ASP A 58 -2.83 3.65 -12.13
N ILE A 59 -3.52 2.52 -12.34
CA ILE A 59 -3.62 1.46 -11.33
C ILE A 59 -2.26 0.76 -11.15
N TYR A 60 -1.54 0.49 -12.23
CA TYR A 60 -0.17 -0.02 -12.12
C TYR A 60 0.74 0.95 -11.35
N PHE A 61 0.70 2.25 -11.68
CA PHE A 61 1.48 3.27 -10.98
C PHE A 61 1.07 3.42 -9.51
N PHE A 62 -0.21 3.23 -9.18
CA PHE A 62 -0.67 3.15 -7.81
C PHE A 62 0.06 2.03 -7.05
N PHE A 63 0.01 0.80 -7.56
CA PHE A 63 0.63 -0.35 -6.89
C PHE A 63 2.14 -0.18 -6.76
N MET A 64 2.83 0.27 -7.82
CA MET A 64 4.27 0.58 -7.78
C MET A 64 4.61 1.61 -6.70
N ARG A 65 3.90 2.75 -6.71
CA ARG A 65 4.19 3.87 -5.81
C ARG A 65 3.99 3.48 -4.35
N PHE A 66 2.83 2.92 -4.02
CA PHE A 66 2.50 2.63 -2.63
C PHE A 66 3.27 1.43 -2.10
N SER A 67 3.59 0.42 -2.91
CA SER A 67 4.52 -0.65 -2.50
C SER A 67 5.86 -0.07 -2.05
N HIS A 68 6.43 0.84 -2.82
CA HIS A 68 7.71 1.49 -2.46
C HIS A 68 7.58 2.37 -1.21
N GLN A 69 6.51 3.17 -1.11
CA GLN A 69 6.31 4.05 0.04
C GLN A 69 6.11 3.26 1.35
N PHE A 70 5.31 2.20 1.35
CA PHE A 70 5.10 1.35 2.53
C PHE A 70 6.34 0.52 2.89
N PHE A 71 7.14 0.09 1.91
CA PHE A 71 8.41 -0.58 2.16
C PHE A 71 9.39 0.30 2.97
N ASN A 72 9.43 1.60 2.66
CA ASN A 72 10.26 2.55 3.41
C ASN A 72 9.78 2.73 4.87
N VAL A 73 8.48 2.57 5.12
CA VAL A 73 7.96 2.52 6.50
C VAL A 73 8.35 1.20 7.18
N MET A 74 8.35 0.08 6.46
CA MET A 74 8.67 -1.26 7.02
C MET A 74 10.16 -1.44 7.39
N ASN A 75 11.11 -0.94 6.59
CA ASN A 75 12.56 -1.15 6.81
C ASN A 75 13.08 -0.62 8.15
N LEU A 76 12.29 0.19 8.85
CA LEU A 76 12.63 0.74 10.15
C LEU A 76 12.34 -0.23 11.32
N ILE A 77 11.57 -1.32 11.12
CA ILE A 77 11.09 -2.26 12.17
C ILE A 77 12.22 -3.06 12.86
N ASN A 78 13.37 -3.24 12.22
CA ASN A 78 14.42 -4.15 12.72
C ASN A 78 15.28 -3.59 13.86
N VAL A 79 14.93 -2.45 14.45
CA VAL A 79 15.67 -1.87 15.59
C VAL A 79 15.07 -2.36 16.91
N LYS A 80 15.72 -3.32 17.57
CA LYS A 80 15.31 -3.78 18.91
C LYS A 80 15.45 -2.64 19.94
N PRO A 81 14.46 -2.42 20.83
CA PRO A 81 14.60 -1.49 21.94
C PRO A 81 15.72 -1.95 22.87
N ASN A 82 16.68 -1.07 23.17
CA ASN A 82 17.54 -1.18 24.34
C ASN A 82 16.88 -0.40 25.48
N ALA A 83 16.83 -0.94 26.71
CA ALA A 83 16.21 -0.32 27.87
C ALA A 83 16.71 1.11 28.13
N SER A 84 17.98 1.41 27.80
CA SER A 84 18.57 2.75 27.88
C SER A 84 18.00 3.76 26.87
N TYR A 85 17.30 3.28 25.84
CA TYR A 85 16.79 4.05 24.71
C TYR A 85 15.26 4.00 24.58
N TYR A 86 14.55 3.50 25.60
CA TYR A 86 13.09 3.28 25.56
C TYR A 86 12.30 4.50 25.06
N GLN A 87 12.58 5.72 25.57
CA GLN A 87 11.90 6.93 25.11
C GLN A 87 12.19 7.26 23.64
N ARG A 88 13.43 7.03 23.17
CA ARG A 88 13.79 7.23 21.77
C ARG A 88 13.10 6.19 20.87
N THR A 89 12.96 4.97 21.36
CA THR A 89 12.22 3.92 20.66
C THR A 89 10.73 4.23 20.59
N LEU A 90 10.11 4.69 21.68
CA LEU A 90 8.72 5.12 21.71
C LEU A 90 8.46 6.26 20.70
N HIS A 91 9.31 7.28 20.70
CA HIS A 91 9.23 8.38 19.74
C HIS A 91 9.36 7.92 18.27
N LEU A 92 10.21 6.93 18.00
CA LEU A 92 10.33 6.33 16.67
C LEU A 92 9.04 5.57 16.27
N PHE A 93 8.41 4.85 17.21
CA PHE A 93 7.13 4.19 16.95
C PHE A 93 6.02 5.21 16.66
N GLU A 94 5.90 6.27 17.45
CA GLU A 94 4.93 7.35 17.21
C GLU A 94 5.12 8.00 15.84
N THR A 95 6.37 8.28 15.48
CA THR A 95 6.72 8.86 14.17
C THR A 95 6.31 7.93 13.02
N ARG A 96 6.51 6.60 13.18
CA ARG A 96 6.13 5.60 12.18
C ARG A 96 4.62 5.46 12.07
N GLN A 97 3.92 5.41 13.20
CA GLN A 97 2.47 5.36 13.23
C GLN A 97 1.88 6.58 12.51
N LYS A 98 2.40 7.77 12.78
CA LYS A 98 1.98 8.98 12.08
C LYS A 98 2.23 8.87 10.56
N LYS A 99 3.43 8.46 10.16
CA LYS A 99 3.76 8.35 8.73
C LYS A 99 2.94 7.28 8.02
N PHE A 100 2.68 6.17 8.70
CA PHE A 100 1.81 5.10 8.25
C PHE A 100 0.39 5.60 8.01
N VAL A 101 -0.20 6.34 8.96
CA VAL A 101 -1.54 6.90 8.83
C VAL A 101 -1.63 7.87 7.66
N GLU A 102 -0.66 8.79 7.52
CA GLU A 102 -0.60 9.74 6.40
C GLU A 102 -0.59 9.02 5.04
N LEU A 103 0.30 8.02 4.88
CA LEU A 103 0.43 7.27 3.63
C LEU A 103 -0.80 6.41 3.34
N ARG A 104 -1.39 5.81 4.38
CA ARG A 104 -2.63 5.04 4.28
C ARG A 104 -3.77 5.92 3.79
N GLU A 105 -3.96 7.09 4.37
CA GLU A 105 -5.01 8.03 3.95
C GLU A 105 -4.82 8.49 2.50
N GLU A 106 -3.57 8.80 2.11
CA GLU A 106 -3.25 9.15 0.72
C GLU A 106 -3.60 7.98 -0.25
N ALA A 107 -3.24 6.75 0.13
CA ALA A 107 -3.54 5.56 -0.65
C ALA A 107 -5.05 5.32 -0.79
N ILE A 108 -5.82 5.50 0.29
CA ILE A 108 -7.28 5.37 0.28
C ILE A 108 -7.92 6.37 -0.68
N ILE A 109 -7.49 7.64 -0.63
CA ILE A 109 -8.02 8.69 -1.50
C ILE A 109 -7.71 8.37 -2.97
N LYS A 110 -6.46 7.98 -3.26
CA LYS A 110 -6.05 7.67 -4.63
C LYS A 110 -6.75 6.42 -5.18
N ALA A 111 -6.88 5.37 -4.38
CA ALA A 111 -7.60 4.15 -4.76
C ALA A 111 -9.10 4.40 -4.98
N SER A 112 -9.74 5.16 -4.09
CA SER A 112 -11.16 5.55 -4.24
C SER A 112 -11.38 6.32 -5.55
N ARG A 113 -10.51 7.29 -5.85
CA ARG A 113 -10.57 8.03 -7.11
C ARG A 113 -10.42 7.14 -8.35
N LEU A 114 -9.51 6.17 -8.33
CA LEU A 114 -9.30 5.24 -9.44
C LEU A 114 -10.48 4.28 -9.65
N LEU A 115 -11.22 3.99 -8.57
CA LEU A 115 -12.44 3.17 -8.58
C LEU A 115 -13.72 3.99 -8.87
N GLY A 116 -13.64 5.32 -8.90
CA GLY A 116 -14.80 6.20 -9.06
C GLY A 116 -15.72 6.26 -7.83
N LEU A 117 -15.15 6.09 -6.63
CA LEU A 117 -15.83 6.12 -5.33
C LEU A 117 -15.62 7.45 -4.59
#